data_AF-A0A947ZSK9-F1
#
_entry.id   AF-A0A947ZSK9-F1
#
_cell.length_a   1.000
_cell.length_b   1.000
_cell.length_c   1.000
_cell.angle_alpha   90.00
_cell.angle_beta   90.00
_cell.angle_gamma   90.00
#
_symmetry.space_group_name_H-M   'P 1'
#
loop_
_entity.id
_entity.type
_entity.pdbx_description
1 polymer ?
#
loop_
_entity_poly.entity_id
_entity_poly.type
_entity_poly.pdbx_seq_one_letter_code
_entity_poly.pdbx_strand_id
1 'polypeptide(L)'
;WYIRSFFSSAVEFGHFPVFPYFVFVPAGAVIGLLTRRFRGDKLKLIFLHYGLIAAGILLMLGGIWAAVSIPHSHGWILFYNSPEYSFIRIGMQAVILAGCFFLCLLFKPESFSFMRLMGRHSLMVYWLHIALVYGRLTSALQKNLDWPQAIFALVLTVALMVLLAWTVENWPRIRPRIPFPAPVRP
;
A
#
# COMPACT_ATOMS: atom_id res chain seq x y z
N TRP A 1 12.39 25.04 -21.85
CA TRP A 1 11.82 25.59 -20.60
C TRP A 1 11.03 24.53 -19.82
N TYR A 2 10.13 23.78 -20.45
CA TYR A 2 9.32 22.71 -19.84
C TYR A 2 10.08 21.52 -19.22
N ILE A 3 11.25 21.16 -19.73
CA ILE A 3 12.03 20.02 -19.16
C ILE A 3 12.67 20.42 -17.83
N ARG A 4 13.04 21.69 -17.66
CA ARG A 4 13.69 22.19 -16.44
C ARG A 4 12.72 22.15 -15.25
N SER A 5 11.44 22.42 -15.47
CA SER A 5 10.40 22.37 -14.44
C SER A 5 10.09 20.95 -13.91
N PHE A 6 10.45 19.88 -14.64
CA PHE A 6 10.39 18.51 -14.10
C PHE A 6 11.52 18.19 -13.12
N PHE A 7 12.67 18.86 -13.26
CA PHE A 7 13.84 18.68 -12.40
C PHE A 7 13.91 19.71 -11.26
N SER A 8 13.36 20.91 -11.46
CA SER A 8 13.22 21.91 -10.40
C SER A 8 11.86 21.75 -9.74
N SER A 9 11.83 21.40 -8.45
CA SER A 9 10.62 21.25 -7.62
C SER A 9 9.88 22.57 -7.35
N ALA A 10 9.85 23.50 -8.30
CA ALA A 10 9.08 24.74 -8.21
C ALA A 10 7.61 24.42 -8.51
N VAL A 11 6.73 24.75 -7.56
CA VAL A 11 5.26 24.61 -7.67
C VAL A 11 4.72 25.63 -8.67
N GLU A 12 5.08 25.52 -9.94
CA GLU A 12 4.44 26.28 -11.00
C GLU A 12 3.71 25.27 -11.90
N PHE A 13 2.39 25.16 -11.65
CA PHE A 13 1.38 24.48 -12.46
C PHE A 13 1.49 22.94 -12.61
N GLY A 14 0.76 22.18 -11.78
CA GLY A 14 0.25 20.84 -12.14
C GLY A 14 1.26 19.78 -12.60
N HIS A 15 2.56 20.01 -12.46
CA HIS A 15 3.61 19.09 -12.85
C HIS A 15 3.85 18.10 -11.71
N PHE A 16 3.88 16.80 -12.05
CA PHE A 16 4.36 15.77 -11.14
C PHE A 16 5.90 15.76 -11.24
N PRO A 17 6.63 16.40 -10.29
CA PRO A 17 8.08 16.39 -10.35
C PRO A 17 8.58 14.94 -10.23
N VAL A 18 9.65 14.62 -10.96
CA VAL A 18 10.23 13.26 -10.98
C VAL A 18 10.57 12.79 -9.54
N PHE A 19 10.97 13.72 -8.69
CA PHE A 19 11.06 13.57 -7.24
C PHE A 19 9.91 14.35 -6.61
N PRO A 20 9.02 13.75 -5.78
CA PRO A 20 9.18 12.50 -5.01
C PRO A 20 8.82 11.17 -5.71
N TYR A 21 7.99 11.22 -6.75
CA TYR A 21 7.13 10.08 -7.08
C TYR A 21 7.84 8.90 -7.76
N PHE A 22 8.92 9.15 -8.50
CA PHE A 22 9.59 8.10 -9.27
C PHE A 22 10.40 7.14 -8.39
N VAL A 23 10.88 7.57 -7.22
CA VAL A 23 11.81 6.80 -6.37
C VAL A 23 11.13 5.58 -5.72
N PHE A 24 9.81 5.61 -5.53
CA PHE A 24 9.07 4.53 -4.87
C PHE A 24 9.06 3.22 -5.67
N VAL A 25 8.97 3.31 -7.00
CA VAL A 25 8.93 2.14 -7.90
C VAL A 25 10.24 1.32 -7.85
N PRO A 26 11.42 1.90 -8.11
CA PRO A 26 12.68 1.15 -8.03
C PRO A 26 12.99 0.71 -6.60
N ALA A 27 12.67 1.52 -5.58
CA ALA A 27 12.86 1.11 -4.20
C ALA A 27 12.06 -0.16 -3.86
N GLY A 28 10.76 -0.19 -4.23
CA GLY A 28 9.93 -1.37 -4.08
C GLY A 28 10.42 -2.57 -4.89
N ALA A 29 10.87 -2.34 -6.14
CA ALA A 29 11.41 -3.40 -6.99
C ALA A 29 12.68 -4.03 -6.41
N VAL A 30 13.61 -3.22 -5.90
CA VAL A 30 14.86 -3.70 -5.26
C VAL A 30 14.53 -4.56 -4.04
N ILE A 31 13.65 -4.08 -3.16
CA ILE A 31 13.24 -4.84 -1.97
C ILE A 31 12.56 -6.16 -2.38
N GLY A 32 11.66 -6.12 -3.37
CA GLY A 32 10.99 -7.32 -3.88
C GLY A 32 11.96 -8.35 -4.47
N LEU A 33 12.96 -7.90 -5.24
CA LEU A 33 14.00 -8.77 -5.80
C LEU A 33 14.89 -9.37 -4.71
N LEU A 34 15.27 -8.57 -3.71
CA LEU A 34 16.03 -9.05 -2.55
C LEU A 34 15.26 -10.12 -1.76
N THR A 35 13.99 -9.86 -1.44
CA THR A 35 13.11 -10.82 -0.76
C THR A 35 12.95 -12.10 -1.59
N ARG A 36 12.84 -12.00 -2.91
CA ARG A 36 12.78 -13.16 -3.81
C ARG A 36 14.08 -13.96 -3.79
N ARG A 37 15.24 -13.31 -3.72
CA ARG A 37 16.57 -13.96 -3.71
C ARG A 37 16.79 -14.84 -2.48
N PHE A 38 16.35 -14.40 -1.30
CA PHE A 38 16.55 -15.13 -0.04
C PHE A 38 15.38 -16.02 0.36
N ARG A 39 14.38 -16.21 -0.52
CA ARG A 39 13.16 -16.98 -0.23
C ARG A 39 13.42 -18.43 0.21
N GLY A 40 14.54 -19.03 -0.22
CA GLY A 40 14.92 -20.40 0.13
C GLY A 40 15.46 -20.59 1.55
N ASP A 41 15.88 -19.51 2.22
CA ASP A 41 16.53 -19.56 3.52
C ASP A 41 15.82 -18.63 4.51
N LYS A 42 15.05 -19.22 5.43
CA LYS A 42 14.20 -18.46 6.37
C LYS A 42 15.01 -17.53 7.27
N LEU A 43 16.20 -17.93 7.68
CA LEU A 43 17.04 -17.12 8.59
C LEU A 43 17.55 -15.88 7.87
N LYS A 44 18.05 -16.03 6.64
CA LYS A 44 18.49 -14.89 5.80
C LYS A 44 17.33 -13.96 5.47
N LEU A 45 16.13 -14.52 5.23
CA LEU A 45 14.93 -13.74 4.97
C LEU A 45 14.52 -12.90 6.19
N ILE A 46 14.53 -13.48 7.39
CA ILE A 46 14.24 -12.75 8.64
C ILE A 46 15.29 -11.66 8.87
N PHE A 47 16.58 -11.99 8.71
CA PHE A 47 17.67 -11.01 8.84
C PHE A 47 17.53 -9.84 7.87
N LEU A 48 17.13 -10.11 6.62
CA LEU A 48 16.85 -9.08 5.62
C LEU A 48 15.72 -8.13 6.07
N HIS A 49 14.62 -8.66 6.62
CA HIS A 49 13.51 -7.82 7.07
C HIS A 49 13.86 -7.02 8.33
N TYR A 50 14.70 -7.55 9.24
CA TYR A 50 15.28 -6.74 10.32
C TYR A 50 16.19 -5.62 9.78
N GLY A 51 17.04 -5.93 8.79
CA GLY A 51 17.84 -4.94 8.10
C GLY A 51 16.99 -3.87 7.41
N LEU A 52 15.84 -4.26 6.84
CA LEU A 52 14.88 -3.35 6.22
C LEU A 52 14.21 -2.42 7.24
N ILE A 53 13.90 -2.91 8.44
CA ILE A 53 13.40 -2.07 9.55
C ILE A 53 14.47 -1.06 9.96
N ALA A 54 15.70 -1.51 10.18
CA ALA A 54 16.81 -0.64 10.58
C ALA A 54 17.08 0.43 9.50
N ALA A 55 17.17 0.03 8.23
CA ALA A 55 17.33 0.95 7.11
C ALA A 55 16.14 1.91 6.98
N GLY A 56 14.91 1.42 7.18
CA GLY A 56 13.71 2.24 7.10
C GLY A 56 13.63 3.31 8.19
N ILE A 57 13.97 2.94 9.44
CA ILE A 57 14.08 3.89 10.56
C ILE A 57 15.20 4.90 10.30
N LEU A 58 16.36 4.44 9.82
CA LEU A 58 17.49 5.33 9.49
C LEU A 58 17.11 6.34 8.41
N LEU A 59 16.41 5.91 7.34
CA LEU A 59 15.94 6.80 6.29
C LEU A 59 14.89 7.80 6.80
N MET A 60 14.00 7.36 7.70
CA MET A 60 13.00 8.22 8.30
C MET A 60 13.64 9.29 9.20
N LEU A 61 14.54 8.90 10.10
CA LEU A 61 15.26 9.82 10.98
C LEU A 61 16.20 10.73 10.17
N GLY A 62 16.89 10.19 9.16
CA GLY A 62 17.75 10.95 8.27
C GLY A 62 16.99 11.99 7.46
N GLY A 63 15.79 11.65 6.98
CA GLY A 63 14.90 12.59 6.30
C GLY A 63 14.39 13.70 7.23
N ILE A 64 14.02 13.36 8.48
CA ILE A 64 13.62 14.36 9.48
C ILE A 64 14.80 15.28 9.83
N TRP A 65 15.99 14.71 10.04
CA TRP A 65 17.19 15.47 10.36
C TRP A 65 17.61 16.40 9.21
N ALA A 66 17.55 15.91 7.97
CA ALA A 66 17.79 16.71 6.78
C ALA A 66 16.77 17.85 6.65
N ALA A 67 15.50 17.58 6.97
CA ALA A 67 14.45 18.59 6.94
C ALA A 67 14.67 19.72 7.97
N VAL A 68 15.27 19.42 9.12
CA VAL A 68 15.59 20.42 10.17
C VAL A 68 16.91 21.14 9.90
N SER A 69 17.91 20.44 9.37
CA SER A 69 19.29 20.95 9.26
C SER A 69 19.54 21.73 7.97
N ILE A 70 18.74 21.53 6.93
CA ILE A 70 18.91 22.16 5.62
C ILE A 70 17.92 23.34 5.51
N PRO A 71 18.40 24.58 5.40
CA PRO A 71 17.53 25.74 5.16
C PRO A 71 16.78 25.57 3.84
N HIS A 72 15.45 25.57 3.90
CA HIS A 72 14.63 25.44 2.71
C HIS A 72 14.62 26.76 1.93
N SER A 73 14.92 26.70 0.63
CA SER A 73 14.77 27.85 -0.27
C SER A 73 13.30 28.25 -0.42
N HIS A 74 13.03 29.54 -0.68
CA HIS A 74 11.69 30.05 -0.96
C HIS A 74 10.99 29.19 -2.05
N GLY A 75 9.81 28.67 -1.75
CA GLY A 75 8.99 27.82 -2.62
C GLY A 75 9.01 26.32 -2.32
N TRP A 76 9.84 25.86 -1.38
CA TRP A 76 9.89 24.45 -0.97
C TRP A 76 8.92 24.18 0.18
N ILE A 77 7.87 23.43 -0.08
CA ILE A 77 6.95 22.96 0.95
C ILE A 77 7.27 21.50 1.24
N LEU A 78 7.62 21.19 2.49
CA LEU A 78 8.08 19.88 2.95
C LEU A 78 7.19 18.73 2.43
N PHE A 79 5.87 18.92 2.50
CA PHE A 79 4.90 17.87 2.17
C PHE A 79 4.67 17.62 0.68
N TYR A 80 5.12 18.52 -0.19
CA TYR A 80 4.80 18.47 -1.62
C TYR A 80 6.03 18.21 -2.49
N ASN A 81 7.13 18.94 -2.24
CA ASN A 81 8.21 19.09 -3.22
C ASN A 81 9.61 18.78 -2.67
N SER A 82 9.67 18.29 -1.44
CA SER A 82 10.92 18.11 -0.71
C SER A 82 11.49 16.69 -0.94
N PRO A 83 12.79 16.56 -1.28
CA PRO A 83 13.47 15.26 -1.34
C PRO A 83 13.45 14.53 0.00
N GLU A 84 13.53 15.26 1.11
CA GLU A 84 13.51 14.75 2.48
C GLU A 84 12.23 13.95 2.76
N TYR A 85 11.09 14.45 2.28
CA TYR A 85 9.81 13.79 2.40
C TYR A 85 9.74 12.46 1.64
N SER A 86 10.46 12.36 0.52
CA SER A 86 10.58 11.11 -0.25
C SER A 86 11.28 10.03 0.58
N PHE A 87 12.39 10.39 1.24
CA PHE A 87 13.14 9.48 2.12
C PHE A 87 12.31 9.02 3.31
N ILE A 88 11.57 9.94 3.95
CA ILE A 88 10.66 9.60 5.05
C ILE A 88 9.62 8.57 4.60
N ARG A 89 8.99 8.78 3.45
CA ARG A 89 7.98 7.86 2.93
C ARG A 89 8.54 6.49 2.56
N ILE A 90 9.71 6.44 1.92
CA ILE A 90 10.40 5.17 1.59
C ILE A 90 10.73 4.42 2.89
N GLY A 91 11.26 5.13 3.89
CA GLY A 91 11.55 4.55 5.19
C GLY A 91 10.31 3.97 5.87
N MET A 92 9.21 4.72 5.86
CA MET A 92 7.92 4.27 6.41
C MET A 92 7.38 3.05 5.67
N GLN A 93 7.42 3.05 4.33
CA GLN A 93 6.98 1.91 3.51
C GLN A 93 7.83 0.66 3.76
N ALA A 94 9.14 0.81 3.93
CA ALA A 94 10.06 -0.29 4.25
C ALA A 94 9.73 -0.93 5.62
N VAL A 95 9.48 -0.11 6.64
CA VAL A 95 9.08 -0.58 7.97
C VAL A 95 7.72 -1.27 7.92
N ILE A 96 6.73 -0.67 7.24
CA ILE A 96 5.41 -1.28 7.07
C ILE A 96 5.55 -2.64 6.39
N LEU A 97 6.28 -2.72 5.27
CA LEU A 97 6.45 -3.98 4.53
C LEU A 97 7.10 -5.06 5.41
N ALA A 98 8.12 -4.71 6.20
CA ALA A 98 8.72 -5.63 7.15
C ALA A 98 7.72 -6.08 8.23
N GLY A 99 6.93 -5.17 8.79
CA GLY A 99 5.85 -5.51 9.73
C GLY A 99 4.84 -6.48 9.10
N CYS A 100 4.49 -6.27 7.83
CA CYS A 100 3.59 -7.14 7.08
C CYS A 100 4.17 -8.55 6.88
N PHE A 101 5.49 -8.65 6.66
CA PHE A 101 6.19 -9.93 6.58
C PHE A 101 6.14 -10.69 7.91
N PHE A 102 6.40 -10.01 9.04
CA PHE A 102 6.30 -10.65 10.35
C PHE A 102 4.86 -11.07 10.68
N LEU A 103 3.87 -10.22 10.38
CA LEU A 103 2.46 -10.60 10.48
C LEU A 103 2.17 -11.87 9.66
N CYS A 104 2.67 -11.97 8.43
CA CYS A 104 2.53 -13.19 7.63
C CYS A 104 3.23 -14.42 8.25
N LEU A 105 4.29 -14.24 9.02
CA LEU A 105 4.99 -15.31 9.73
C LEU A 105 4.18 -15.84 10.93
N LEU A 106 3.46 -14.95 11.63
CA LEU A 106 2.58 -15.33 12.75
C LEU A 106 1.38 -16.15 12.29
N PHE A 107 0.84 -15.87 11.10
CA PHE A 107 -0.22 -16.68 10.51
C PHE A 107 0.36 -17.93 9.83
N LYS A 108 -0.16 -19.12 10.16
CA LYS A 108 0.32 -20.39 9.58
C LYS A 108 0.28 -20.33 8.04
N PRO A 109 1.30 -20.85 7.33
CA PRO A 109 1.38 -20.80 5.87
C PRO A 109 0.21 -21.51 5.17
N GLU A 110 -0.28 -22.59 5.78
CA GLU A 110 -1.45 -23.41 5.39
C GLU A 110 -2.80 -22.76 5.77
N SER A 111 -2.80 -21.70 6.57
CA SER A 111 -4.00 -21.04 7.07
C SER A 111 -4.30 -19.75 6.31
N PHE A 112 -5.54 -19.29 6.46
CA PHE A 112 -6.03 -18.03 5.95
C PHE A 112 -5.09 -16.88 6.36
N SER A 113 -4.49 -16.21 5.38
CA SER A 113 -3.64 -15.05 5.58
C SER A 113 -4.35 -13.83 5.04
N PHE A 114 -4.94 -13.07 5.96
CA PHE A 114 -5.61 -11.79 5.71
C PHE A 114 -4.78 -10.91 4.76
N MET A 115 -3.48 -10.82 5.01
CA MET A 115 -2.60 -9.94 4.25
C MET A 115 -2.39 -10.40 2.80
N ARG A 116 -2.27 -11.71 2.58
CA ARG A 116 -2.17 -12.28 1.22
C ARG A 116 -3.47 -12.09 0.43
N LEU A 117 -4.62 -12.28 1.08
CA LEU A 117 -5.93 -12.10 0.46
C LEU A 117 -6.12 -10.65 -0.01
N MET A 118 -5.93 -9.69 0.91
CA MET A 118 -6.11 -8.27 0.61
C MET A 118 -5.13 -7.77 -0.46
N GLY A 119 -3.88 -8.26 -0.44
CA GLY A 119 -2.88 -7.88 -1.45
C GLY A 119 -3.23 -8.36 -2.86
N ARG A 120 -3.70 -9.60 -3.01
CA ARG A 120 -4.09 -10.17 -4.32
C ARG A 120 -5.30 -9.50 -4.95
N HIS A 121 -6.25 -9.08 -4.12
CA HIS A 121 -7.46 -8.38 -4.56
C HIS A 121 -7.37 -6.87 -4.34
N SER A 122 -6.16 -6.30 -4.25
CA SER A 122 -5.94 -4.90 -3.90
C SER A 122 -6.69 -3.90 -4.79
N LEU A 123 -6.75 -4.11 -6.11
CA LEU A 123 -7.52 -3.25 -7.03
C LEU A 123 -9.03 -3.29 -6.70
N MET A 124 -9.56 -4.47 -6.42
CA MET A 124 -10.96 -4.66 -6.10
C MET A 124 -11.30 -4.09 -4.72
N VAL A 125 -10.44 -4.33 -3.73
CA VAL A 125 -10.53 -3.75 -2.38
C VAL A 125 -10.50 -2.23 -2.45
N TYR A 126 -9.59 -1.67 -3.25
CA TYR A 126 -9.49 -0.22 -3.46
C TYR A 126 -10.75 0.35 -4.10
N TRP A 127 -11.26 -0.30 -5.14
CA TRP A 127 -12.51 0.11 -5.77
C TRP A 127 -13.68 0.07 -4.78
N LEU A 128 -13.79 -1.02 -4.00
CA LEU A 128 -14.82 -1.15 -2.97
C LEU A 128 -14.65 -0.09 -1.86
N HIS A 129 -13.42 0.21 -1.45
CA HIS A 129 -13.13 1.27 -0.49
C HIS A 129 -13.68 2.61 -0.98
N ILE A 130 -13.42 2.94 -2.24
CA ILE A 130 -13.93 4.19 -2.83
C ILE A 130 -15.45 4.15 -2.94
N ALA A 131 -16.03 3.05 -3.40
CA ALA A 131 -17.48 2.92 -3.52
C ALA A 131 -18.19 2.97 -2.15
N LEU A 132 -17.59 2.44 -1.09
CA LEU A 132 -18.14 2.47 0.27
C LEU A 132 -17.90 3.79 0.98
N VAL A 133 -16.71 4.39 0.86
CA VAL A 133 -16.38 5.63 1.57
C VAL A 133 -16.89 6.84 0.80
N TYR A 134 -16.72 6.91 -0.52
CA TYR A 134 -17.15 8.05 -1.33
C TYR A 134 -18.48 7.79 -2.05
N GLY A 135 -19.13 6.67 -1.74
CA GLY A 135 -20.45 6.35 -2.29
C GLY A 135 -21.52 7.35 -1.87
N ARG A 136 -22.48 7.55 -2.76
CA ARG A 136 -23.64 8.44 -2.51
C ARG A 136 -24.46 8.01 -1.28
N LEU A 137 -24.46 6.71 -0.96
CA LEU A 137 -25.18 6.13 0.18
C LEU A 137 -24.52 6.45 1.54
N THR A 138 -23.21 6.59 1.59
CA THR A 138 -22.46 6.88 2.83
C THR A 138 -22.15 8.37 2.99
N SER A 139 -22.22 9.15 1.91
CA SER A 139 -22.05 10.60 1.93
C SER A 139 -23.01 11.32 2.89
N ALA A 140 -24.23 10.79 3.10
CA ALA A 140 -25.19 11.32 4.06
C ALA A 140 -24.83 10.99 5.53
N LEU A 141 -24.21 9.82 5.77
CA LEU A 141 -23.81 9.39 7.11
C LEU A 141 -22.56 10.15 7.57
N GLN A 142 -21.59 10.37 6.69
CA GLN A 142 -20.28 10.95 7.01
C GLN A 142 -20.32 12.28 7.77
N LYS A 143 -21.38 13.08 7.61
CA LYS A 143 -21.50 14.42 8.22
C LYS A 143 -22.10 14.41 9.63
N ASN A 144 -22.66 13.29 10.10
CA ASN A 144 -23.36 13.18 11.38
C ASN A 144 -22.82 12.06 12.27
N LEU A 145 -21.63 11.54 11.98
CA LEU A 145 -21.06 10.42 12.74
C LEU A 145 -20.33 10.91 13.99
N ASP A 146 -20.75 10.37 15.14
CA ASP A 146 -20.04 10.53 16.39
C ASP A 146 -18.78 9.64 16.43
N TRP A 147 -17.82 9.94 17.31
CA TRP A 147 -16.53 9.22 17.38
C TRP A 147 -16.64 7.68 17.47
N PRO A 148 -17.54 7.08 18.30
CA PRO A 148 -17.69 5.62 18.35
C PRO A 148 -18.31 5.06 17.07
N GLN A 149 -19.20 5.80 16.42
CA GLN A 149 -19.82 5.38 15.15
C GLN A 149 -18.80 5.40 14.02
N ALA A 150 -17.86 6.33 14.03
CA ALA A 150 -16.75 6.38 13.07
C ALA A 150 -15.84 5.15 13.18
N ILE A 151 -15.52 4.70 14.39
CA ILE A 151 -14.74 3.48 14.60
C ILE A 151 -15.50 2.27 14.08
N PHE A 152 -16.80 2.15 14.40
CA PHE A 152 -17.62 1.05 13.92
C PHE A 152 -17.71 1.02 12.39
N ALA A 153 -17.94 2.18 11.76
CA ALA A 153 -17.98 2.29 10.31
C ALA A 153 -16.64 1.90 9.67
N LEU A 154 -15.51 2.26 10.28
CA LEU A 154 -14.18 1.85 9.83
C LEU A 154 -14.02 0.33 9.89
N VAL A 155 -14.33 -0.29 11.03
CA VAL A 155 -14.24 -1.75 11.22
C VAL A 155 -15.15 -2.49 10.23
N LEU A 156 -16.38 -2.01 10.07
CA LEU A 156 -17.35 -2.57 9.12
C LEU A 156 -16.84 -2.49 7.68
N THR A 157 -16.27 -1.34 7.29
CA THR A 157 -15.73 -1.14 5.94
C THR A 157 -14.57 -2.10 5.66
N VAL A 158 -13.65 -2.27 6.62
CA VAL A 158 -12.55 -3.24 6.52
C VAL A 158 -13.09 -4.68 6.44
N ALA A 159 -14.07 -5.03 7.28
CA ALA A 159 -14.69 -6.35 7.27
C ALA A 159 -15.34 -6.68 5.91
N LEU A 160 -16.07 -5.72 5.32
CA LEU A 160 -16.71 -5.87 4.02
C LEU A 160 -15.69 -6.09 2.90
N MET A 161 -14.56 -5.36 2.90
CA MET A 161 -13.49 -5.59 1.93
C MET A 161 -12.92 -7.00 1.99
N VAL A 162 -12.74 -7.50 3.21
CA VAL A 162 -12.12 -8.81 3.45
C VAL A 162 -13.07 -9.93 3.07
N LEU A 163 -14.35 -9.80 3.44
CA LEU A 163 -15.39 -10.73 3.02
C LEU A 163 -15.50 -10.79 1.50
N LEU A 164 -15.52 -9.64 0.83
CA LEU A 164 -15.66 -9.58 -0.62
C LEU A 164 -14.43 -10.13 -1.35
N ALA A 165 -13.22 -9.87 -0.83
CA ALA A 165 -12.02 -10.50 -1.37
C ALA A 165 -12.07 -12.03 -1.18
N TRP A 166 -12.54 -12.51 -0.03
CA TRP A 166 -12.65 -13.95 0.27
C TRP A 166 -13.70 -14.66 -0.60
N THR A 167 -14.86 -14.04 -0.81
CA THR A 167 -15.92 -14.61 -1.66
C THR A 167 -15.48 -14.72 -3.11
N VAL A 168 -14.75 -13.73 -3.62
CA VAL A 168 -14.21 -13.75 -4.99
C VAL A 168 -13.16 -14.84 -5.14
N GLU A 169 -12.26 -14.99 -4.18
CA GLU A 169 -11.27 -16.07 -4.20
C GLU A 169 -11.91 -17.47 -4.17
N ASN A 170 -12.99 -17.64 -3.40
CA ASN A 170 -13.70 -18.91 -3.28
C ASN A 170 -14.85 -19.08 -4.29
N TRP A 171 -15.09 -18.10 -5.17
CA TRP A 171 -16.17 -18.14 -6.16
C TRP A 171 -16.16 -19.42 -7.04
N PRO A 172 -15.01 -19.93 -7.50
CA PRO A 172 -14.97 -21.18 -8.27
C PRO A 172 -15.43 -22.42 -7.48
N ARG A 173 -15.35 -22.39 -6.14
CA ARG A 173 -15.80 -23.47 -5.26
C ARG A 173 -17.30 -23.36 -4.93
N ILE A 174 -17.81 -22.13 -4.89
CA ILE A 174 -19.18 -21.82 -4.48
C ILE A 174 -20.15 -21.83 -5.69
N ARG A 175 -19.64 -21.62 -6.91
CA ARG A 175 -20.50 -21.58 -8.10
C ARG A 175 -21.14 -22.96 -8.35
N PRO A 176 -22.48 -23.07 -8.41
CA PRO A 176 -23.12 -24.29 -8.85
C PRO A 176 -22.66 -24.59 -10.29
N ARG A 177 -22.14 -25.81 -10.52
CA ARG A 177 -21.80 -26.27 -11.86
C ARG A 177 -23.10 -26.35 -12.65
N ILE A 178 -23.33 -25.36 -13.51
CA ILE A 178 -24.45 -25.42 -14.47
C ILE A 178 -24.10 -26.55 -15.43
N PRO A 179 -24.89 -27.65 -15.49
CA PRO A 179 -24.66 -28.69 -16.48
C PRO A 179 -24.84 -28.05 -17.85
N PHE A 180 -23.79 -28.04 -18.66
CA PHE A 180 -23.97 -27.70 -20.07
C PHE A 180 -24.83 -28.82 -20.69
N PRO A 181 -25.94 -28.49 -21.38
CA PRO A 181 -26.68 -29.49 -22.13
C PRO A 181 -25.71 -30.11 -23.15
N ALA A 182 -25.68 -31.46 -23.18
CA ALA A 182 -24.84 -32.17 -24.12
C ALA A 182 -25.19 -31.75 -25.55
N PRO A 183 -24.20 -31.57 -26.46
CA PRO A 183 -24.47 -31.25 -27.84
C PRO A 183 -25.37 -32.34 -28.43
N VAL A 184 -26.53 -31.94 -28.93
CA VAL A 184 -27.44 -32.82 -29.67
C VAL A 184 -26.68 -33.25 -30.91
N ARG A 185 -26.34 -34.55 -31.00
CA ARG A 185 -25.71 -35.10 -32.21
C ARG A 185 -26.74 -35.05 -33.35
N PRO A 186 -26.35 -34.61 -34.56
CA PRO A 186 -27.22 -34.66 -35.74
C PRO A 186 -27.50 -36.10 -36.17
#